data_AF-W0FIL4-F1
#
_entry.id   AF-W0FIL4-F1
#
_cell.length_a   1.000
_cell.length_b   1.000
_cell.length_c   1.000
_cell.angle_alpha   90.00
_cell.angle_beta   90.00
_cell.angle_gamma   90.00
#
_symmetry.space_group_name_H-M   'P 1'
#
loop_
_entity.id
_entity.type
_entity.pdbx_description
1 polymer ?
#
loop_
_entity_poly.entity_id
_entity_poly.type
_entity_poly.pdbx_seq_one_letter_code
_entity_poly.pdbx_strand_id
1 'polypeptide(L)'
;MAESARHLVDEVFGPRPVRQWVLSFPYPLRFLFASKPEAIGPVLGIVHRVIAGWLADQAGVPRDTAQCGVVTLIQRFGSALNLNIHFHMLWLDGVYEDTTERPQRKPRLHRTRAPTSAQLTELANTIAHRVCRHLSRRGWLEGEDESVFLSDSAGSDDGMDGLRMSSMTYRIATGRDAGRKVVTLQTLPGDAGPLEGDAGKVGGFSLHAGVAAEAHESHKLEKLCRYITRPAISEQRLSISPQGRVRYQLKTPWRNGTTHVEWDAVDVSAHDEPRSPEQKRRAMSWAQRLKRVFSIDITTCAHCGGAVRIVASIEDPKAIRAILAHFEKHGALEQAHYRPAARAPPPAA
;
A
#
# COMPACT_ATOMS: atom_id res chain seq x y z
N MET A 1 -13.24 18.96 -4.09
CA MET A 1 -13.57 17.69 -4.81
C MET A 1 -14.38 17.98 -6.08
N ALA A 2 -15.58 18.57 -5.99
CA ALA A 2 -16.41 18.80 -7.18
C ALA A 2 -15.75 19.72 -8.22
N GLU A 3 -15.15 20.83 -7.78
CA GLU A 3 -14.42 21.76 -8.66
C GLU A 3 -13.21 21.10 -9.34
N SER A 4 -12.34 20.44 -8.56
CA SER A 4 -11.18 19.73 -9.11
C SER A 4 -11.60 18.63 -10.09
N ALA A 5 -12.67 17.90 -9.79
CA ALA A 5 -13.19 16.88 -10.69
C ALA A 5 -13.72 17.47 -11.99
N ARG A 6 -14.45 18.59 -11.90
CA ARG A 6 -14.95 19.30 -13.07
C ARG A 6 -13.82 19.84 -13.95
N HIS A 7 -12.79 20.44 -13.36
CA HIS A 7 -11.61 20.87 -14.09
C HIS A 7 -10.92 19.71 -14.83
N LEU A 8 -10.78 18.54 -14.19
CA LEU A 8 -10.22 17.36 -14.84
C LEU A 8 -11.08 16.89 -16.02
N VAL A 9 -12.41 16.91 -15.89
CA VAL A 9 -13.33 16.49 -16.95
C VAL A 9 -13.34 17.48 -18.11
N ASP A 10 -13.49 18.77 -17.82
CA ASP A 10 -13.76 19.79 -18.84
C ASP A 10 -12.46 20.28 -19.52
N GLU A 11 -11.41 20.55 -18.73
CA GLU A 11 -10.21 21.25 -19.20
C GLU A 11 -9.02 20.31 -19.46
N VAL A 12 -8.93 19.18 -18.76
CA VAL A 12 -7.78 18.26 -18.88
C VAL A 12 -8.09 17.10 -19.82
N PHE A 13 -9.09 16.29 -19.48
CA PHE A 13 -9.43 15.12 -20.29
C PHE A 13 -10.36 15.48 -21.44
N GLY A 14 -11.39 16.28 -21.26
CA GLY A 14 -12.41 16.51 -22.28
C GLY A 14 -13.07 15.19 -22.76
N PRO A 15 -13.60 15.14 -23.99
CA PRO A 15 -14.28 13.95 -24.53
C PRO A 15 -13.27 12.92 -25.08
N ARG A 16 -12.34 12.46 -24.24
CA ARG A 16 -11.42 11.35 -24.55
C ARG A 16 -11.68 10.16 -23.63
N PRO A 17 -11.46 8.94 -24.10
CA PRO A 17 -11.59 7.76 -23.27
C PRO A 17 -10.45 7.72 -22.23
N VAL A 18 -10.78 7.34 -21.00
CA VAL A 18 -9.87 7.35 -19.85
C VAL A 18 -10.00 6.04 -19.09
N ARG A 19 -8.87 5.46 -18.68
CA ARG A 19 -8.81 4.27 -17.83
C ARG A 19 -8.19 4.62 -16.48
N GLN A 20 -8.86 4.17 -15.42
CA GLN A 20 -8.33 4.25 -14.07
C GLN A 20 -7.36 3.09 -13.83
N TRP A 21 -6.15 3.44 -13.43
CA TRP A 21 -5.14 2.52 -12.91
C TRP A 21 -4.90 2.80 -11.43
N VAL A 22 -4.85 1.76 -10.60
CA VAL A 22 -4.59 1.89 -9.16
C VAL A 22 -3.41 0.99 -8.81
N LEU A 23 -2.32 1.60 -8.32
CA LEU A 23 -1.13 0.89 -7.87
C LEU A 23 -0.99 1.03 -6.35
N SER A 24 -1.03 -0.11 -5.66
CA SER A 24 -0.72 -0.22 -4.24
C SER A 24 0.65 -0.88 -4.04
N PHE A 25 1.36 -0.46 -3.00
CA PHE A 25 2.71 -0.94 -2.68
C PHE A 25 2.70 -1.92 -1.50
N PRO A 26 3.74 -2.75 -1.29
CA PRO A 26 3.91 -3.49 -0.05
C PRO A 26 4.12 -2.54 1.14
N TYR A 27 3.79 -2.98 2.36
CA TYR A 27 3.88 -2.14 3.57
C TYR A 27 5.25 -1.47 3.75
N PRO A 28 6.41 -2.16 3.61
CA PRO A 28 7.71 -1.51 3.77
C PRO A 28 7.90 -0.29 2.86
N LEU A 29 7.46 -0.37 1.60
CA LEU A 29 7.56 0.76 0.67
C LEU A 29 6.58 1.89 1.00
N ARG A 30 5.37 1.58 1.50
CA ARG A 30 4.45 2.62 1.98
C ARG A 30 5.06 3.39 3.15
N PHE A 31 5.78 2.71 4.04
CA PHE A 31 6.50 3.34 5.14
C PHE A 31 7.64 4.22 4.60
N LEU A 32 8.47 3.67 3.71
CA LEU A 32 9.55 4.43 3.08
C LEU A 32 9.02 5.71 2.42
N PHE A 33 7.93 5.66 1.66
CA PHE A 33 7.36 6.85 1.01
C PHE A 33 6.73 7.85 1.99
N ALA A 34 6.37 7.40 3.18
CA ALA A 34 5.87 8.26 4.24
C ALA A 34 7.03 8.96 4.99
N SER A 35 8.17 8.28 5.16
CA SER A 35 9.37 8.81 5.81
C SER A 35 10.28 9.59 4.84
N LYS A 36 10.29 9.24 3.55
CA LYS A 36 11.10 9.82 2.47
C LYS A 36 10.21 10.21 1.26
N PRO A 37 9.44 11.30 1.34
CA PRO A 37 8.58 11.74 0.23
C PRO A 37 9.33 11.96 -1.10
N GLU A 38 10.61 12.29 -1.05
CA GLU A 38 11.50 12.45 -2.20
C GLU A 38 11.67 11.17 -3.04
N ALA A 39 11.41 10.00 -2.46
CA ALA A 39 11.43 8.72 -3.17
C ALA A 39 10.26 8.57 -4.15
N ILE A 40 9.15 9.29 -3.92
CA ILE A 40 7.90 9.10 -4.66
C ILE A 40 8.03 9.55 -6.12
N GLY A 41 8.65 10.70 -6.38
CA GLY A 41 8.80 11.24 -7.74
C GLY A 41 9.53 10.28 -8.69
N PRO A 42 10.74 9.81 -8.35
CA PRO A 42 11.47 8.83 -9.16
C PRO A 42 10.70 7.52 -9.36
N VAL A 43 10.04 7.01 -8.31
CA VAL A 43 9.21 5.79 -8.38
C VAL A 43 8.02 6.00 -9.32
N LEU A 44 7.33 7.13 -9.22
CA LEU A 44 6.24 7.49 -10.10
C LEU A 44 6.69 7.53 -11.57
N GLY A 45 7.86 8.12 -11.84
CA GLY A 45 8.45 8.12 -13.18
C GLY A 45 8.74 6.72 -13.74
N ILE A 46 9.15 5.77 -12.87
CA ILE A 46 9.32 4.36 -13.27
C ILE A 46 7.97 3.76 -13.66
N VAL A 47 6.96 3.93 -12.82
CA VAL A 47 5.59 3.42 -13.05
C VAL A 47 5.03 3.98 -14.35
N HIS A 48 5.15 5.30 -14.57
CA HIS A 48 4.70 5.95 -15.79
C HIS A 48 5.38 5.40 -17.03
N ARG A 49 6.71 5.23 -17.03
CA ARG A 49 7.42 4.67 -18.18
C ARG A 49 7.03 3.23 -18.49
N VAL A 50 6.78 2.40 -17.47
CA VAL A 50 6.34 1.01 -17.68
C VAL A 50 4.95 0.97 -18.31
N ILE A 51 3.99 1.73 -17.77
CA ILE A 51 2.62 1.76 -18.30
C ILE A 51 2.57 2.40 -19.68
N ALA A 52 3.27 3.52 -19.91
CA ALA A 52 3.32 4.19 -21.21
C ALA A 52 3.92 3.28 -22.31
N GLY A 53 5.02 2.58 -21.99
CA GLY A 53 5.62 1.61 -22.93
C GLY A 53 4.66 0.48 -23.28
N TRP A 54 3.93 -0.04 -22.29
CA TRP A 54 2.92 -1.06 -22.53
C TRP A 54 1.75 -0.55 -23.39
N LEU A 55 1.26 0.66 -23.12
CA LEU A 55 0.20 1.27 -23.92
C LEU A 55 0.62 1.45 -25.38
N ALA A 56 1.85 1.92 -25.62
CA ALA A 56 2.41 2.05 -26.96
C ALA A 56 2.47 0.70 -27.69
N ASP A 57 2.97 -0.35 -27.02
CA ASP A 57 3.02 -1.70 -27.60
C ASP A 57 1.62 -2.23 -27.94
N GLN A 58 0.65 -2.04 -27.05
CA GLN A 58 -0.74 -2.47 -27.29
C GLN A 58 -1.42 -1.68 -28.42
N ALA A 59 -1.02 -0.43 -28.62
CA ALA A 59 -1.53 0.41 -29.70
C ALA A 59 -0.81 0.16 -31.04
N GLY A 60 0.31 -0.56 -31.04
CA GLY A 60 1.15 -0.77 -32.22
C GLY A 60 1.91 0.49 -32.66
N VAL A 61 2.12 1.44 -31.75
CA VAL A 61 2.85 2.70 -32.02
C VAL A 61 4.28 2.58 -31.48
N PRO A 62 5.31 2.97 -32.24
CA PRO A 62 6.69 3.01 -31.75
C PRO A 62 6.82 3.80 -30.45
N ARG A 63 7.54 3.26 -29.46
CA ARG A 63 7.61 3.87 -28.11
C ARG A 63 8.25 5.25 -28.08
N ASP A 64 9.09 5.56 -29.04
CA ASP A 64 9.79 6.84 -29.21
C ASP A 64 8.90 7.93 -29.83
N THR A 65 7.86 7.55 -30.58
CA THR A 65 6.85 8.48 -31.12
C THR A 65 5.56 8.49 -30.29
N ALA A 66 5.34 7.52 -29.40
CA ALA A 66 4.14 7.41 -28.60
C ALA A 66 4.06 8.48 -27.49
N GLN A 67 3.00 9.30 -27.55
CA GLN A 67 2.66 10.32 -26.56
C GLN A 67 1.46 9.85 -25.72
N CYS A 68 1.70 9.63 -24.43
CA CYS A 68 0.67 9.23 -23.46
C CYS A 68 0.25 10.40 -22.57
N GLY A 69 -0.97 10.35 -22.04
CA GLY A 69 -1.47 11.34 -21.07
C GLY A 69 -1.93 10.67 -19.77
N VAL A 70 -1.48 11.19 -18.63
CA VAL A 70 -1.88 10.69 -17.30
C VAL A 70 -2.01 11.82 -16.27
N VAL A 71 -3.04 11.74 -15.44
CA VAL A 71 -3.14 12.50 -14.19
C VAL A 71 -3.01 11.54 -13.01
N THR A 72 -2.06 11.78 -12.11
CA THR A 72 -1.83 10.93 -10.93
C THR A 72 -2.13 11.68 -9.64
N LEU A 73 -2.93 11.07 -8.77
CA LEU A 73 -3.14 11.47 -7.39
C LEU A 73 -2.51 10.45 -6.45
N ILE A 74 -1.54 10.92 -5.65
CA ILE A 74 -0.90 10.12 -4.62
C ILE A 74 -1.79 10.18 -3.37
N GLN A 75 -2.57 9.14 -3.14
CA GLN A 75 -3.37 9.04 -1.92
C GLN A 75 -2.47 8.52 -0.79
N ARG A 76 -2.56 9.18 0.38
CA ARG A 76 -1.78 8.83 1.58
C ARG A 76 -2.63 8.20 2.70
N PHE A 77 -3.90 7.91 2.43
CA PHE A 77 -4.85 7.45 3.44
C PHE A 77 -5.68 6.26 2.94
N GLY A 78 -6.05 5.36 3.84
CA GLY A 78 -6.99 4.27 3.60
C GLY A 78 -8.42 4.63 4.00
N SER A 79 -9.34 3.67 3.85
CA SER A 79 -10.76 3.87 4.16
C SER A 79 -11.03 4.20 5.63
N ALA A 80 -10.14 3.77 6.53
CA ALA A 80 -10.18 4.02 7.96
C ALA A 80 -9.22 5.14 8.40
N LEU A 81 -8.81 6.04 7.49
CA LEU A 81 -7.85 7.12 7.74
C LEU A 81 -6.42 6.68 8.11
N ASN A 82 -6.13 5.37 8.04
CA ASN A 82 -4.79 4.85 8.24
C ASN A 82 -3.84 5.33 7.13
N LEU A 83 -2.56 5.53 7.46
CA LEU A 83 -1.51 5.84 6.50
C LEU A 83 -1.45 4.72 5.44
N ASN A 84 -1.70 5.10 4.20
CA ASN A 84 -1.74 4.17 3.09
C ASN A 84 -1.35 4.86 1.78
N ILE A 85 -0.07 4.82 1.43
CA ILE A 85 0.43 5.44 0.21
C ILE A 85 0.14 4.53 -0.98
N HIS A 86 -0.60 5.04 -1.96
CA HIS A 86 -0.95 4.35 -3.21
C HIS A 86 -1.23 5.37 -4.31
N PHE A 87 -1.10 4.97 -5.57
CA PHE A 87 -1.27 5.84 -6.72
C PHE A 87 -2.61 5.56 -7.39
N HIS A 88 -3.44 6.60 -7.50
CA HIS A 88 -4.57 6.63 -8.41
C HIS A 88 -4.17 7.38 -9.67
N MET A 89 -4.21 6.71 -10.82
CA MET A 89 -3.79 7.26 -12.10
C MET A 89 -4.95 7.19 -13.08
N LEU A 90 -5.26 8.30 -13.75
CA LEU A 90 -6.17 8.34 -14.87
C LEU A 90 -5.36 8.51 -16.14
N TRP A 91 -5.23 7.42 -16.89
CA TRP A 91 -4.56 7.41 -18.19
C TRP A 91 -5.57 7.62 -19.29
N LEU A 92 -5.20 8.32 -20.36
CA LEU A 92 -5.92 8.19 -21.62
C LEU A 92 -5.91 6.70 -22.04
N ASP A 93 -7.05 6.18 -22.48
CA ASP A 93 -7.19 4.77 -22.86
C ASP A 93 -6.66 4.52 -24.30
N GLY A 94 -5.41 4.93 -24.51
CA GLY A 94 -4.72 4.93 -25.78
C GLY A 94 -3.50 5.86 -25.78
N VAL A 95 -2.84 5.94 -26.94
CA VAL A 95 -1.67 6.80 -27.17
C VAL A 95 -1.87 7.66 -28.40
N TYR A 96 -1.25 8.85 -28.43
CA TYR A 96 -1.08 9.62 -29.65
C TYR A 96 0.26 9.26 -30.29
N GLU A 97 0.34 9.35 -31.61
CA GLU A 97 1.60 9.22 -32.33
C GLU A 97 2.10 10.62 -32.71
N ASP A 98 3.32 10.96 -32.29
CA ASP A 98 3.99 12.19 -32.68
C ASP A 98 4.62 11.99 -34.07
N THR A 99 3.95 12.51 -35.09
CA THR A 99 4.49 12.55 -36.45
C THR A 99 5.29 13.84 -36.63
N THR A 100 6.58 13.72 -36.94
CA THR A 100 7.47 14.88 -37.19
C THR A 100 7.02 15.76 -38.36
N GLU A 101 6.17 15.24 -39.24
CA GLU A 101 5.53 15.99 -40.31
C GLU A 101 4.33 16.80 -39.80
N ARG A 102 4.15 18.03 -40.31
CA ARG A 102 2.97 18.84 -39.98
C ARG A 102 1.71 18.02 -40.28
N PRO A 103 0.88 17.73 -39.27
CA PRO A 103 -0.26 16.85 -39.46
C PRO A 103 -1.23 17.46 -40.48
N GLN A 104 -1.42 16.79 -41.62
CA GLN A 104 -2.48 17.13 -42.58
C GLN A 104 -3.89 16.87 -41.98
N ARG A 105 -3.96 16.12 -40.87
CA ARG A 105 -5.18 15.76 -40.13
C ARG A 105 -4.96 15.88 -38.63
N LYS A 106 -6.01 16.19 -37.86
CA LYS A 106 -5.95 16.23 -36.39
C LYS A 106 -5.37 14.91 -35.81
N PRO A 107 -4.50 14.97 -34.79
CA PRO A 107 -3.94 13.79 -34.14
C PRO A 107 -5.04 12.84 -33.68
N ARG A 108 -4.88 11.55 -33.95
CA ARG A 108 -5.85 10.50 -33.56
C ARG A 108 -5.31 9.72 -32.38
N LEU A 109 -6.21 9.38 -31.46
CA LEU A 109 -5.88 8.51 -30.34
C LEU A 109 -5.92 7.05 -30.81
N HIS A 110 -4.81 6.35 -30.72
CA HIS A 110 -4.69 4.91 -30.97
C HIS A 110 -5.17 4.18 -29.71
N ARG A 111 -6.39 3.63 -29.77
CA ARG A 111 -7.04 2.97 -28.64
C ARG A 111 -6.33 1.68 -28.27
N THR A 112 -6.19 1.43 -26.97
CA THR A 112 -5.69 0.16 -26.43
C THR A 112 -6.83 -0.72 -25.94
N ARG A 113 -6.62 -2.04 -25.94
CA ARG A 113 -7.53 -2.98 -25.29
C ARG A 113 -7.39 -2.90 -23.77
N ALA A 114 -8.44 -3.28 -23.05
CA ALA A 114 -8.35 -3.45 -21.60
C ALA A 114 -7.29 -4.52 -21.28
N PRO A 115 -6.39 -4.27 -20.32
CA PRO A 115 -5.38 -5.25 -19.93
C PRO A 115 -6.04 -6.47 -19.29
N THR A 116 -5.52 -7.66 -19.59
CA THR A 116 -5.92 -8.89 -18.91
C THR A 116 -5.25 -9.00 -17.54
N SER A 117 -5.79 -9.84 -16.65
CA SER A 117 -5.20 -10.10 -15.32
C SER A 117 -3.76 -10.64 -15.41
N ALA A 118 -3.43 -11.40 -16.45
CA ALA A 118 -2.07 -11.86 -16.72
C ALA A 118 -1.14 -10.68 -17.09
N GLN A 119 -1.58 -9.81 -18.00
CA GLN A 119 -0.81 -8.61 -18.39
C GLN A 119 -0.63 -7.65 -17.19
N LEU A 120 -1.65 -7.48 -16.35
CA LEU A 120 -1.53 -6.69 -15.12
C LEU A 120 -0.53 -7.28 -14.13
N THR A 121 -0.45 -8.61 -14.04
CA THR A 121 0.53 -9.31 -13.20
C THR A 121 1.95 -9.09 -13.73
N GLU A 122 2.16 -9.21 -15.04
CA GLU A 122 3.45 -8.96 -15.69
C GLU A 122 3.91 -7.49 -15.54
N LEU A 123 2.98 -6.54 -15.69
CA LEU A 123 3.25 -5.12 -15.45
C LEU A 123 3.59 -4.85 -13.99
N ALA A 124 2.83 -5.41 -13.05
CA ALA A 124 3.13 -5.31 -11.63
C ALA A 124 4.51 -5.88 -11.30
N ASN A 125 4.87 -7.03 -11.90
CA ASN A 125 6.19 -7.62 -11.75
C ASN A 125 7.31 -6.70 -12.27
N THR A 126 7.12 -6.13 -13.46
CA THR A 126 8.09 -5.21 -14.08
C THR A 126 8.26 -3.94 -13.25
N ILE A 127 7.15 -3.39 -12.72
CA ILE A 127 7.16 -2.24 -11.82
C ILE A 127 7.93 -2.60 -10.54
N ALA A 128 7.58 -3.70 -9.88
CA ALA A 128 8.22 -4.15 -8.65
C ALA A 128 9.74 -4.26 -8.83
N HIS A 129 10.18 -4.99 -9.85
CA HIS A 129 11.61 -5.16 -10.16
C HIS A 129 12.33 -3.82 -10.39
N ARG A 130 11.76 -2.93 -11.21
CA ARG A 130 12.40 -1.64 -11.53
C ARG A 130 12.42 -0.69 -10.33
N VAL A 131 11.36 -0.70 -9.52
CA VAL A 131 11.26 0.10 -8.29
C VAL A 131 12.26 -0.40 -7.25
N CYS A 132 12.27 -1.70 -6.93
CA CYS A 132 13.22 -2.27 -5.98
C CYS A 132 14.66 -2.00 -6.42
N ARG A 133 15.00 -2.27 -7.69
CA ARG A 133 16.34 -1.96 -8.26
C ARG A 133 16.71 -0.48 -8.15
N HIS A 134 15.75 0.43 -8.33
CA HIS A 134 16.01 1.87 -8.17
C HIS A 134 16.29 2.24 -6.71
N LEU A 135 15.48 1.74 -5.79
CA LEU A 135 15.58 2.06 -4.37
C LEU A 135 16.83 1.41 -3.72
N SER A 136 17.23 0.22 -4.15
CA SER A 136 18.49 -0.42 -3.73
C SER A 136 19.70 0.41 -4.17
N ARG A 137 19.73 0.94 -5.40
CA ARG A 137 20.79 1.84 -5.86
C ARG A 137 20.85 3.17 -5.09
N ARG A 138 19.73 3.60 -4.52
CA ARG A 138 19.65 4.77 -3.64
C ARG A 138 20.09 4.46 -2.21
N GLY A 139 20.36 3.19 -1.89
CA GLY A 139 20.73 2.75 -0.54
C GLY A 139 19.54 2.64 0.42
N TRP A 140 18.30 2.71 -0.07
CA TRP A 140 17.11 2.63 0.79
C TRP A 140 16.60 1.19 1.01
N LEU A 141 17.02 0.28 0.13
CA LEU A 141 16.72 -1.14 0.23
C LEU A 141 18.01 -1.96 0.28
N GLU A 142 18.03 -2.96 1.15
CA GLU A 142 19.13 -3.91 1.32
C GLU A 142 18.64 -5.34 1.02
N GLY A 143 19.53 -6.19 0.50
CA GLY A 143 19.23 -7.57 0.11
C GLY A 143 19.09 -7.79 -1.41
N GLU A 144 18.97 -9.06 -1.80
CA GLU A 144 18.85 -9.52 -3.19
C GLU A 144 17.51 -10.26 -3.40
N ASP A 145 16.99 -10.19 -4.63
CA ASP A 145 15.80 -10.90 -5.11
C ASP A 145 14.52 -10.74 -4.25
N GLU A 146 14.05 -11.80 -3.59
CA GLU A 146 12.81 -11.79 -2.80
C GLU A 146 13.02 -11.33 -1.35
N SER A 147 14.27 -11.15 -0.92
CA SER A 147 14.65 -10.81 0.46
C SER A 147 15.06 -9.34 0.59
N VAL A 148 14.21 -8.43 0.14
CA VAL A 148 14.48 -6.98 0.13
C VAL A 148 13.92 -6.31 1.38
N PHE A 149 14.81 -5.75 2.20
CA PHE A 149 14.49 -5.08 3.45
C PHE A 149 14.72 -3.58 3.34
N LEU A 150 14.08 -2.79 4.22
CA LEU A 150 14.41 -1.38 4.36
C LEU A 150 15.78 -1.26 5.02
N SER A 151 16.67 -0.48 4.40
CA SER A 151 17.95 -0.09 5.02
C SER A 151 17.73 0.72 6.30
N ASP A 152 18.75 0.81 7.15
CA ASP A 152 18.72 1.71 8.31
C ASP A 152 18.55 3.19 7.90
N SER A 153 18.92 3.56 6.68
CA SER A 153 18.77 4.92 6.12
C SER A 153 17.33 5.26 5.67
N ALA A 154 16.42 4.29 5.66
CA ALA A 154 15.03 4.46 5.24
C ALA A 154 14.17 5.19 6.27
N GLY A 155 14.57 5.18 7.54
CA GLY A 155 13.91 5.94 8.60
C GLY A 155 14.09 7.45 8.44
N SER A 156 13.19 8.22 9.03
CA SER A 156 13.34 9.68 9.12
C SER A 156 13.84 10.09 10.51
N ASP A 157 14.66 11.13 10.56
CA ASP A 157 15.24 11.64 11.82
C ASP A 157 14.24 12.43 12.68
N ASP A 158 12.99 12.57 12.20
CA ASP A 158 11.90 13.31 12.86
C ASP A 158 11.25 12.57 14.02
N GLY A 159 11.59 11.30 14.27
CA GLY A 159 11.01 10.51 15.36
C GLY A 159 9.58 10.02 15.13
N MET A 160 8.96 10.36 14.00
CA MET A 160 7.56 10.05 13.66
C MET A 160 7.36 8.63 13.13
N ASP A 161 8.43 7.85 12.97
CA ASP A 161 8.39 6.49 12.43
C ASP A 161 7.48 5.55 13.24
N GLY A 162 7.43 5.72 14.57
CA GLY A 162 6.51 4.97 15.43
C GLY A 162 5.03 5.25 15.11
N LEU A 163 4.70 6.51 14.83
CA LEU A 163 3.34 6.95 14.48
C LEU A 163 2.96 6.45 13.09
N ARG A 164 3.87 6.56 12.11
CA ARG A 164 3.68 6.04 10.75
C ARG A 164 3.39 4.54 10.76
N MET A 165 4.19 3.77 11.49
CA MET A 165 4.01 2.31 11.59
C MET A 165 2.71 1.92 12.29
N SER A 166 2.37 2.60 13.39
CA SER A 166 1.11 2.37 14.11
C SER A 166 -0.09 2.67 13.21
N SER A 167 -0.08 3.80 12.51
CA SER A 167 -1.13 4.15 11.55
C SER A 167 -1.27 3.10 10.46
N MET A 168 -0.17 2.69 9.81
CA MET A 168 -0.20 1.68 8.73
C MET A 168 -0.70 0.31 9.16
N THR A 169 -0.47 -0.07 10.43
CA THR A 169 -0.85 -1.37 10.98
C THR A 169 -2.13 -1.34 11.81
N TYR A 170 -2.88 -0.24 11.76
CA TYR A 170 -4.13 -0.02 12.51
C TYR A 170 -3.95 -0.15 14.02
N ARG A 171 -2.87 0.41 14.55
CA ARG A 171 -2.58 0.46 15.99
C ARG A 171 -2.64 1.88 16.52
N ILE A 172 -3.09 1.99 17.77
CA ILE A 172 -3.07 3.23 18.54
C ILE A 172 -1.61 3.59 18.79
N ALA A 173 -1.22 4.81 18.44
CA ALA A 173 0.18 5.19 18.42
C ALA A 173 0.66 5.77 19.76
N THR A 174 -0.25 6.35 20.54
CA THR A 174 0.02 7.13 21.75
C THR A 174 -0.90 6.75 22.91
N GLY A 175 -0.63 7.29 24.10
CA GLY A 175 -1.51 7.11 25.26
C GLY A 175 -1.47 5.73 25.92
N ARG A 176 -2.42 5.50 26.83
CA ARG A 176 -2.49 4.27 27.66
C ARG A 176 -2.71 3.00 26.85
N ASP A 177 -3.29 3.14 25.67
CA ASP A 177 -3.61 2.03 24.77
C ASP A 177 -2.60 1.87 23.62
N ALA A 178 -1.45 2.56 23.67
CA ALA A 178 -0.43 2.48 22.64
C ALA A 178 -0.04 1.04 22.29
N GLY A 179 0.00 0.74 20.98
CA GLY A 179 0.26 -0.57 20.42
C GLY A 179 -0.97 -1.48 20.33
N ARG A 180 -2.11 -1.18 20.95
CA ARG A 180 -3.36 -1.93 20.74
C ARG A 180 -3.94 -1.64 19.36
N LYS A 181 -4.69 -2.59 18.79
CA LYS A 181 -5.41 -2.33 17.54
C LYS A 181 -6.53 -1.33 17.77
N VAL A 182 -6.77 -0.47 16.78
CA VAL A 182 -7.92 0.45 16.76
C VAL A 182 -9.20 -0.36 16.90
N VAL A 183 -10.13 0.12 17.74
CA VAL A 183 -11.40 -0.57 17.98
C VAL A 183 -12.24 -0.51 16.71
N THR A 184 -12.65 -1.67 16.23
CA THR A 184 -13.48 -1.85 15.04
C THR A 184 -14.89 -2.23 15.48
N LEU A 185 -15.87 -1.37 15.24
CA LEU A 185 -17.27 -1.68 15.54
C LEU A 185 -17.85 -2.50 14.38
N GLN A 186 -18.25 -3.74 14.70
CA GLN A 186 -18.96 -4.63 13.79
C GLN A 186 -20.45 -4.40 13.94
N THR A 187 -21.15 -4.20 12.82
CA THR A 187 -22.62 -4.18 12.80
C THR A 187 -23.08 -5.20 11.78
N LEU A 188 -23.39 -6.42 12.27
CA LEU A 188 -23.81 -7.60 11.51
C LEU A 188 -22.82 -8.00 10.38
N PRO A 189 -22.84 -9.26 9.89
CA PRO A 189 -21.96 -9.64 8.80
C PRO A 189 -22.34 -8.84 7.55
N GLY A 190 -21.49 -7.89 7.16
CA GLY A 190 -21.60 -7.23 5.88
C GLY A 190 -21.22 -8.22 4.78
N ASP A 191 -22.17 -8.56 3.92
CA ASP A 191 -21.99 -9.36 2.71
C ASP A 191 -21.22 -8.56 1.65
N ALA A 192 -20.00 -8.14 2.00
CA ALA A 192 -19.07 -7.54 1.05
C ALA A 192 -18.42 -8.68 0.26
N GLY A 193 -19.12 -9.14 -0.78
CA GLY A 193 -18.59 -10.03 -1.80
C GLY A 193 -17.22 -9.55 -2.35
N PRO A 194 -16.44 -10.43 -2.98
CA PRO A 194 -15.05 -10.13 -3.33
C PRO A 194 -14.96 -8.92 -4.27
N LEU A 195 -14.34 -7.82 -3.82
CA LEU A 195 -13.74 -6.82 -4.71
C LEU A 195 -12.41 -7.34 -5.29
N GLU A 196 -12.35 -8.64 -5.63
CA GLU A 196 -11.24 -9.23 -6.38
C GLU A 196 -11.59 -9.18 -7.86
N GLY A 197 -11.67 -7.97 -8.41
CA GLY A 197 -11.70 -7.78 -9.86
C GLY A 197 -10.26 -7.74 -10.38
N ASP A 198 -9.96 -8.61 -11.36
CA ASP A 198 -8.85 -8.55 -12.33
C ASP A 198 -7.64 -7.69 -11.92
N ALA A 199 -6.98 -8.09 -10.83
CA ALA A 199 -5.84 -7.37 -10.27
C ALA A 199 -4.57 -8.18 -10.47
N GLY A 200 -3.52 -7.56 -11.01
CA GLY A 200 -2.17 -8.12 -10.95
C GLY A 200 -1.61 -7.97 -9.55
N LYS A 201 -1.06 -9.05 -8.96
CA LYS A 201 -0.46 -9.03 -7.61
C LYS A 201 0.92 -9.69 -7.64
N VAL A 202 1.96 -9.00 -7.17
CA VAL A 202 3.34 -9.52 -7.11
C VAL A 202 4.07 -8.89 -5.92
N GLY A 203 4.66 -9.68 -5.02
CA GLY A 203 5.52 -9.14 -3.94
C GLY A 203 4.86 -8.05 -3.06
N GLY A 204 3.54 -8.14 -2.84
CA GLY A 204 2.74 -7.14 -2.13
C GLY A 204 2.42 -5.86 -2.91
N PHE A 205 2.88 -5.73 -4.16
CA PHE A 205 2.33 -4.80 -5.13
C PHE A 205 0.99 -5.30 -5.64
N SER A 206 0.07 -4.38 -5.92
CA SER A 206 -1.19 -4.69 -6.59
C SER A 206 -1.53 -3.60 -7.61
N LEU A 207 -1.81 -4.01 -8.85
CA LEU A 207 -2.15 -3.14 -9.97
C LEU A 207 -3.55 -3.50 -10.50
N HIS A 208 -4.44 -2.53 -10.51
CA HIS A 208 -5.80 -2.66 -11.04
C HIS A 208 -6.00 -1.71 -12.21
N ALA A 209 -6.70 -2.15 -13.27
CA ALA A 209 -7.06 -1.30 -14.41
C ALA A 209 -8.45 -1.60 -15.01
N GLY A 210 -9.36 -2.16 -14.20
CA GLY A 210 -10.66 -2.67 -14.64
C GLY A 210 -11.73 -1.61 -14.88
N VAL A 211 -11.49 -0.34 -14.53
CA VAL A 211 -12.49 0.73 -14.66
C VAL A 211 -12.06 1.72 -15.75
N ALA A 212 -12.90 1.94 -16.75
CA ALA A 212 -12.69 2.91 -17.82
C ALA A 212 -13.97 3.69 -18.13
N ALA A 213 -13.80 4.91 -18.65
CA ALA A 213 -14.86 5.76 -19.17
C ALA A 213 -14.61 6.05 -20.65
N GLU A 214 -15.61 5.82 -21.49
CA GLU A 214 -15.59 6.16 -22.90
C GLU A 214 -15.74 7.67 -23.12
N ALA A 215 -15.37 8.14 -24.31
CA ALA A 215 -15.41 9.57 -24.67
C ALA A 215 -16.78 10.23 -24.50
N HIS A 216 -17.87 9.47 -24.64
CA HIS A 216 -19.24 9.94 -24.49
C HIS A 216 -19.79 9.78 -23.05
N GLU A 217 -19.07 9.08 -22.17
CA GLU A 217 -19.48 8.80 -20.79
C GLU A 217 -18.96 9.88 -19.81
N SER A 218 -19.20 11.17 -20.09
CA SER A 218 -18.69 12.29 -19.28
C SER A 218 -19.07 12.19 -17.80
N HIS A 219 -20.30 11.74 -17.49
CA HIS A 219 -20.76 11.53 -16.11
C HIS A 219 -19.99 10.41 -15.38
N LYS A 220 -19.55 9.37 -16.10
CA LYS A 220 -18.72 8.30 -15.53
C LYS A 220 -17.30 8.78 -15.28
N LEU A 221 -16.74 9.56 -16.21
CA LEU A 221 -15.45 10.23 -16.01
C LEU A 221 -15.50 11.17 -14.81
N GLU A 222 -16.55 11.96 -14.67
CA GLU A 222 -16.74 12.84 -13.51
C GLU A 222 -16.80 12.05 -12.19
N LYS A 223 -17.53 10.92 -12.15
CA LYS A 223 -17.53 10.03 -10.98
C LYS A 223 -16.13 9.53 -10.63
N LEU A 224 -15.32 9.15 -11.63
CA LEU A 224 -13.93 8.74 -11.43
C LEU A 224 -13.06 9.89 -10.89
N CYS A 225 -13.17 11.07 -11.49
CA CYS A 225 -12.44 12.26 -11.06
C CYS A 225 -12.81 12.67 -9.63
N ARG A 226 -14.10 12.65 -9.27
CA ARG A 226 -14.57 12.89 -7.88
C ARG A 226 -14.03 11.82 -6.92
N TYR A 227 -14.03 10.56 -7.35
CA TYR A 227 -13.54 9.45 -6.54
C TYR A 227 -12.05 9.58 -6.17
N ILE A 228 -11.20 9.95 -7.12
CA ILE A 228 -9.75 10.06 -6.89
C ILE A 228 -9.38 11.38 -6.20
N THR A 229 -10.08 12.49 -6.48
CA THR A 229 -9.86 13.83 -5.87
C THR A 229 -10.51 13.98 -4.49
N ARG A 230 -11.00 12.89 -3.91
CA ARG A 230 -11.62 12.92 -2.59
C ARG A 230 -10.63 13.37 -1.50
N PRO A 231 -11.06 14.19 -0.54
CA PRO A 231 -10.26 14.46 0.65
C PRO A 231 -10.11 13.19 1.50
N ALA A 232 -9.12 13.20 2.39
CA ALA A 232 -8.89 12.11 3.34
C ALA A 232 -10.09 11.90 4.26
N ILE A 233 -10.62 13.00 4.77
CA ILE A 233 -11.70 13.04 5.75
C ILE A 233 -12.99 13.46 5.06
N SER A 234 -14.07 12.78 5.40
CA SER A 234 -15.43 13.17 5.05
C SER A 234 -16.16 13.52 6.34
N GLU A 235 -16.58 14.78 6.47
CA GLU A 235 -17.30 15.28 7.65
C GLU A 235 -18.57 14.48 7.92
N GLN A 236 -19.31 14.10 6.87
CA GLN A 236 -20.50 13.25 6.96
C GLN A 236 -20.24 11.86 7.58
N ARG A 237 -18.99 11.39 7.54
CA ARG A 237 -18.58 10.10 8.11
C ARG A 237 -17.90 10.27 9.46
N LEU A 238 -17.71 11.49 9.95
CA LEU A 238 -17.08 11.80 11.22
C LEU A 238 -18.15 12.15 12.25
N SER A 239 -18.07 11.52 13.42
CA SER A 239 -18.98 11.76 14.54
C SER A 239 -18.27 11.55 15.87
N ILE A 240 -18.86 12.02 16.97
CA ILE A 240 -18.41 11.74 18.33
C ILE A 240 -19.33 10.66 18.92
N SER A 241 -18.74 9.59 19.46
CA SER A 241 -19.50 8.53 20.13
C SER A 241 -20.07 9.01 21.47
N PRO A 242 -21.08 8.31 22.04
CA PRO A 242 -21.59 8.64 23.38
C PRO A 242 -20.51 8.60 24.48
N GLN A 243 -19.42 7.86 24.26
CA GLN A 243 -18.27 7.78 25.16
C GLN A 243 -17.24 8.91 24.91
N GLY A 244 -17.54 9.90 24.08
CA GLY A 244 -16.64 11.02 23.76
C GLY A 244 -15.49 10.66 22.83
N ARG A 245 -15.53 9.50 22.16
CA ARG A 245 -14.48 9.05 21.22
C ARG A 245 -14.77 9.55 19.80
N VAL A 246 -13.72 9.73 19.02
CA VAL A 246 -13.87 10.03 17.59
C VAL A 246 -14.29 8.75 16.87
N ARG A 247 -15.43 8.79 16.18
CA ARG A 247 -15.98 7.69 15.38
C ARG A 247 -15.95 8.06 13.92
N TYR A 248 -15.32 7.21 13.10
CA TYR A 248 -15.31 7.37 11.65
C TYR A 248 -15.95 6.19 10.93
N GLN A 249 -16.94 6.48 10.09
CA GLN A 249 -17.66 5.49 9.30
C GLN A 249 -16.88 5.11 8.04
N LEU A 250 -16.74 3.81 7.82
CA LEU A 250 -16.13 3.24 6.63
C LEU A 250 -17.06 3.40 5.43
N LYS A 251 -16.51 3.83 4.29
CA LYS A 251 -17.27 3.97 3.04
C LYS A 251 -17.89 2.64 2.59
N THR A 252 -17.14 1.56 2.79
CA THR A 252 -17.55 0.19 2.51
C THR A 252 -17.23 -0.62 3.75
N PRO A 253 -18.19 -1.38 4.30
CA PRO A 253 -17.92 -2.26 5.41
C PRO A 253 -16.76 -3.21 5.08
N TRP A 254 -15.92 -3.50 6.07
CA TRP A 254 -14.93 -4.55 5.91
C TRP A 254 -15.60 -5.93 5.88
N ARG A 255 -14.90 -6.92 5.33
CA ARG A 255 -15.40 -8.31 5.24
C ARG A 255 -15.82 -8.90 6.57
N ASN A 256 -15.25 -8.43 7.67
CA ASN A 256 -15.61 -8.85 9.03
C ASN A 256 -16.81 -8.08 9.60
N GLY A 257 -17.59 -7.37 8.78
CA GLY A 257 -18.73 -6.55 9.20
C GLY A 257 -18.38 -5.24 9.90
N THR A 258 -17.09 -4.86 9.95
CA THR A 258 -16.69 -3.57 10.54
C THR A 258 -17.26 -2.44 9.69
N THR A 259 -17.99 -1.53 10.33
CA THR A 259 -18.58 -0.35 9.68
C THR A 259 -17.98 0.95 10.20
N HIS A 260 -17.41 0.94 11.40
CA HIS A 260 -16.81 2.12 12.02
C HIS A 260 -15.50 1.78 12.72
N VAL A 261 -14.64 2.77 12.81
CA VAL A 261 -13.41 2.76 13.59
C VAL A 261 -13.47 3.87 14.64
N GLU A 262 -13.00 3.59 15.85
CA GLU A 262 -13.02 4.53 16.97
C GLU A 262 -11.65 4.70 17.62
N TRP A 263 -11.32 5.94 17.98
CA TRP A 263 -10.09 6.32 18.69
C TRP A 263 -10.32 7.55 19.58
N ASP A 264 -9.35 7.84 20.45
CA ASP A 264 -9.45 8.99 21.36
C ASP A 264 -9.03 10.28 20.66
N ALA A 265 -9.64 11.42 21.02
CA ALA A 265 -9.37 12.71 20.37
C ALA A 265 -7.89 13.15 20.50
N VAL A 266 -7.20 12.69 21.55
CA VAL A 266 -5.78 12.99 21.81
C VAL A 266 -4.82 12.26 20.87
N ASP A 267 -5.25 11.15 20.23
CA ASP A 267 -4.43 10.43 19.24
C ASP A 267 -4.32 11.17 17.89
N VAL A 268 -5.01 12.31 17.74
CA VAL A 268 -4.98 13.16 16.54
C VAL A 268 -3.86 14.22 16.62
N SER A 269 -3.32 14.47 17.82
CA SER A 269 -2.31 15.52 18.05
C SER A 269 -0.98 14.90 18.47
N ALA A 270 -0.08 14.69 17.51
CA ALA A 270 1.31 14.35 17.83
C ALA A 270 2.01 15.60 18.39
N HIS A 271 2.10 15.70 19.71
CA HIS A 271 3.07 16.57 20.37
C HIS A 271 4.37 15.80 20.56
N ASP A 272 5.41 16.20 19.82
CA ASP A 272 6.77 15.67 19.91
C ASP A 272 7.55 16.37 21.04
N GLU A 273 8.07 15.59 21.99
CA GLU A 273 9.28 15.97 22.74
C GLU A 273 10.50 15.25 22.12
N PRO A 274 11.61 15.95 21.84
CA PRO A 274 12.77 15.36 21.19
C PRO A 274 13.52 14.38 22.12
N ARG A 275 13.79 13.18 21.60
CA ARG A 275 14.52 12.11 22.30
C ARG A 275 16.04 12.29 22.25
N SER A 276 16.73 11.85 23.31
CA SER A 276 18.18 11.99 23.46
C SER A 276 18.99 10.99 22.60
N PRO A 277 20.28 11.28 22.31
CA PRO A 277 21.16 10.41 21.51
C PRO A 277 21.37 8.98 22.06
N GLU A 278 21.19 8.77 23.36
CA GLU A 278 21.25 7.44 23.99
C GLU A 278 19.97 6.62 23.74
N GLN A 279 18.82 7.29 23.65
CA GLN A 279 17.55 6.66 23.27
C GLN A 279 17.55 6.26 21.79
N LYS A 280 18.23 7.03 20.92
CA LYS A 280 18.45 6.69 19.50
C LYS A 280 19.35 5.45 19.32
N ARG A 281 20.38 5.28 20.16
CA ARG A 281 21.28 4.11 20.16
C ARG A 281 20.64 2.81 20.69
N ARG A 282 19.50 2.91 21.39
CA ARG A 282 18.67 1.78 21.85
C ARG A 282 17.64 1.29 20.82
N ALA A 283 17.69 1.77 19.57
CA ALA A 283 16.73 1.40 18.53
C ALA A 283 16.68 -0.12 18.33
N MET A 284 15.52 -0.70 18.64
CA MET A 284 15.33 -2.14 18.79
C MET A 284 15.61 -2.93 17.51
N SER A 285 16.27 -4.09 17.66
CA SER A 285 16.45 -5.07 16.60
C SER A 285 15.12 -5.62 16.09
N TRP A 286 15.08 -6.16 14.87
CA TRP A 286 13.87 -6.75 14.27
C TRP A 286 13.19 -7.77 15.21
N ALA A 287 13.96 -8.63 15.87
CA ALA A 287 13.46 -9.61 16.83
C ALA A 287 12.86 -8.96 18.09
N GLN A 288 13.47 -7.88 18.59
CA GLN A 288 12.93 -7.09 19.70
C GLN A 288 11.63 -6.37 19.32
N ARG A 289 11.49 -5.98 18.03
CA ARG A 289 10.23 -5.44 17.49
C ARG A 289 9.15 -6.52 17.40
N LEU A 290 9.46 -7.76 16.99
CA LEU A 290 8.50 -8.86 17.01
C LEU A 290 7.96 -9.17 18.41
N LYS A 291 8.86 -9.26 19.40
CA LYS A 291 8.47 -9.46 20.81
C LYS A 291 7.57 -8.35 21.31
N ARG A 292 7.91 -7.09 21.04
CA ARG A 292 7.13 -5.94 21.51
C ARG A 292 5.78 -5.78 20.80
N VAL A 293 5.71 -6.06 19.50
CA VAL A 293 4.54 -5.75 18.67
C VAL A 293 3.58 -6.95 18.57
N PHE A 294 4.10 -8.17 18.53
CA PHE A 294 3.32 -9.39 18.31
C PHE A 294 3.40 -10.38 19.47
N SER A 295 4.13 -10.07 20.55
CA SER A 295 4.42 -11.00 21.65
C SER A 295 5.09 -12.30 21.20
N ILE A 296 5.77 -12.28 20.05
CA ILE A 296 6.52 -13.41 19.53
C ILE A 296 7.98 -13.19 19.93
N ASP A 297 8.42 -13.90 20.97
CA ASP A 297 9.81 -13.86 21.41
C ASP A 297 10.61 -14.97 20.73
N ILE A 298 11.34 -14.60 19.68
CA ILE A 298 12.27 -15.49 18.97
C ILE A 298 13.71 -15.35 19.48
N THR A 299 13.93 -14.64 20.58
CA THR A 299 15.26 -14.42 21.18
C THR A 299 15.52 -15.28 22.42
N THR A 300 14.50 -16.02 22.88
CA THR A 300 14.58 -16.94 24.01
C THR A 300 14.07 -18.32 23.61
N CYS A 301 14.83 -19.36 23.90
CA CYS A 301 14.43 -20.74 23.65
C CYS A 301 13.25 -21.13 24.55
N ALA A 302 12.16 -21.61 23.96
CA ALA A 302 10.98 -22.02 24.72
C ALA A 302 11.20 -23.28 25.60
N HIS A 303 12.23 -24.08 25.30
CA HIS A 303 12.50 -25.33 26.02
C HIS A 303 13.47 -25.15 27.20
N CYS A 304 14.53 -24.37 27.02
CA CYS A 304 15.57 -24.20 28.05
C CYS A 304 15.67 -22.78 28.61
N GLY A 305 14.91 -21.81 28.07
CA GLY A 305 14.98 -20.40 28.49
C GLY A 305 16.27 -19.68 28.09
N GLY A 306 17.20 -20.35 27.41
CA GLY A 306 18.46 -19.77 26.96
C GLY A 306 18.28 -18.77 25.83
N ALA A 307 19.25 -17.86 25.67
CA ALA A 307 19.26 -16.92 24.56
C ALA A 307 19.50 -17.67 23.23
N VAL A 308 18.70 -17.38 22.21
CA VAL A 308 18.85 -17.94 20.87
C VAL A 308 19.23 -16.86 19.87
N ARG A 309 20.03 -17.23 18.88
CA ARG A 309 20.43 -16.35 17.78
C ARG A 309 19.79 -16.83 16.49
N ILE A 310 19.20 -15.92 15.74
CA ILE A 310 18.68 -16.21 14.41
C ILE A 310 19.87 -16.49 13.49
N VAL A 311 19.90 -17.69 12.92
CA VAL A 311 20.95 -18.14 12.01
C VAL A 311 20.56 -18.02 10.55
N ALA A 312 19.26 -18.14 10.23
CA ALA A 312 18.71 -17.92 8.89
C ALA A 312 17.19 -17.64 8.95
N SER A 313 16.68 -16.90 7.96
CA SER A 313 15.24 -16.85 7.62
C SER A 313 15.06 -17.61 6.31
N ILE A 314 14.16 -18.59 6.26
CA ILE A 314 13.94 -19.44 5.08
C ILE A 314 12.51 -19.22 4.60
N GLU A 315 12.37 -18.63 3.41
CA GLU A 315 11.07 -18.21 2.86
C GLU A 315 10.64 -19.02 1.63
N ASP A 316 11.55 -19.77 0.98
CA ASP A 316 11.23 -20.65 -0.15
C ASP A 316 10.38 -21.86 0.31
N PRO A 317 9.14 -22.02 -0.21
CA PRO A 317 8.27 -23.13 0.16
C PRO A 317 8.86 -24.52 -0.13
N LYS A 318 9.74 -24.67 -1.13
CA LYS A 318 10.37 -25.97 -1.43
C LYS A 318 11.43 -26.31 -0.39
N ALA A 319 12.31 -25.36 -0.06
CA ALA A 319 13.29 -25.50 1.01
C ALA A 319 12.63 -25.76 2.38
N ILE A 320 11.58 -25.00 2.72
CA ILE A 320 10.82 -25.21 3.97
C ILE A 320 10.31 -26.65 4.04
N ARG A 321 9.66 -27.15 2.98
CA ARG A 321 9.15 -28.53 2.95
C ARG A 321 10.25 -29.58 3.09
N ALA A 322 11.38 -29.40 2.41
CA ALA A 322 12.50 -30.34 2.50
C ALA A 322 13.10 -30.38 3.92
N ILE A 323 13.23 -29.22 4.57
CA ILE A 323 13.74 -29.10 5.94
C ILE A 323 12.76 -29.71 6.94
N LEU A 324 11.47 -29.41 6.82
CA LEU A 324 10.44 -29.98 7.70
C LEU A 324 10.36 -31.50 7.56
N ALA A 325 10.37 -32.02 6.32
CA ALA A 325 10.38 -33.47 6.07
C ALA A 325 11.63 -34.16 6.62
N HIS A 326 12.79 -33.48 6.58
CA HIS A 326 14.00 -33.99 7.23
C HIS A 326 13.85 -34.08 8.75
N PHE A 327 13.28 -33.06 9.39
CA PHE A 327 13.04 -33.07 10.85
C PHE A 327 12.05 -34.14 11.29
N GLU A 328 10.95 -34.32 10.55
CA GLU A 328 9.96 -35.39 10.79
C GLU A 328 10.62 -36.78 10.70
N LYS A 329 11.44 -37.01 9.67
CA LYS A 329 12.15 -38.29 9.48
C LYS A 329 13.12 -38.62 10.63
N HIS A 330 13.66 -37.62 11.32
CA HIS A 330 14.61 -37.80 12.42
C HIS A 330 13.94 -37.69 13.81
N GLY A 331 12.61 -37.81 13.87
CA GLY A 331 11.87 -37.89 15.13
C GLY A 331 11.76 -36.58 15.90
N ALA A 332 11.85 -35.42 15.22
CA ALA A 332 11.54 -34.14 15.86
C ALA A 332 10.04 -34.10 16.23
N LEU A 333 9.74 -33.87 17.50
CA LEU A 333 8.37 -33.92 18.04
C LEU A 333 7.46 -32.83 17.44
N GLU A 334 6.20 -33.20 17.19
CA GLU A 334 5.10 -32.40 16.60
C GLU A 334 4.77 -31.09 17.35
N GLN A 335 5.32 -30.87 18.55
CA GLN A 335 5.07 -29.70 19.38
C GLN A 335 5.87 -28.43 18.97
N ALA A 336 6.67 -28.48 17.89
CA ALA A 336 7.34 -27.29 17.35
C ALA A 336 6.40 -26.34 16.57
N HIS A 337 5.11 -26.65 16.46
CA HIS A 337 4.09 -25.72 15.97
C HIS A 337 3.71 -24.71 17.05
N TYR A 338 4.55 -23.69 17.26
CA TYR A 338 4.16 -22.55 18.07
C TYR A 338 3.07 -21.74 17.35
N ARG A 339 1.80 -22.02 17.64
CA ARG A 339 0.77 -21.00 17.64
C ARG A 339 0.75 -20.40 19.05
N PRO A 340 1.10 -19.11 19.24
CA PRO A 340 0.98 -18.50 20.56
C PRO A 340 -0.45 -18.68 21.07
N ALA A 341 -0.60 -19.06 22.34
CA ALA A 341 -1.92 -19.11 22.97
C ALA A 341 -2.59 -17.73 22.83
N ALA A 342 -3.86 -17.72 22.43
CA ALA A 342 -4.64 -16.50 22.38
C ALA A 342 -4.62 -15.84 23.77
N ARG A 343 -4.26 -14.56 23.82
CA ARG A 343 -4.13 -13.81 25.07
C ARG A 343 -5.47 -13.80 25.82
N ALA A 344 -5.47 -14.24 27.08
CA ALA A 344 -6.62 -14.08 27.96
C ALA A 344 -6.95 -12.59 28.15
N PRO A 345 -8.24 -12.21 28.29
CA PRO A 345 -8.60 -10.84 28.60
C PRO A 345 -7.89 -10.38 29.89
N PRO A 346 -7.51 -9.10 30.00
CA PRO A 346 -6.92 -8.58 31.22
C PRO A 346 -7.87 -8.79 32.40
N PRO A 347 -7.36 -9.13 33.59
CA PRO A 347 -8.19 -9.35 34.77
C PRO A 347 -8.96 -8.06 35.08
N ALA A 348 -10.25 -8.22 35.40
CA ALA A 348 -11.09 -7.13 35.85
C ALA A 348 -10.48 -6.54 37.13
N ALA A 349 -10.17 -5.25 37.09
CA ALA A 349 -9.81 -4.45 38.25
C ALA A 349 -11.06 -3.69 38.72
#